data_AF-A0A5N6D2L9-F1
#
_entry.id   AF-A0A5N6D2L9-F1
#
_cell.length_a   1.000
_cell.length_b   1.000
_cell.length_c   1.000
_cell.angle_alpha   90.00
_cell.angle_beta   90.00
_cell.angle_gamma   90.00
#
_symmetry.space_group_name_H-M   'P 1'
#
loop_
_entity.id
_entity.type
_entity.pdbx_description
1 polymer ?
#
loop_
_entity_poly.entity_id
_entity_poly.type
_entity_poly.pdbx_seq_one_letter_code
_entity_poly.pdbx_strand_id
1 'polypeptide(L)'
;MIFSPLPNNNTNNTSPQTSLLSPLLSFFRSPVSHLYPEPGPIFYTMSTLSDFLDLSQSSLKWAALSVAFNPIFWNIVARAEYRKHYLTRIFGNPYYGCYFLAIAIFTLGIVRDHVYQLALEGQPYYAPVHQPILGGVLFAVGSVLVLSSMYALGVTGTYLGDYFGILMDAPVTGFPFNVTGSPMYWGSTLNFLGVALYKGKVAGILLTAEVFILYWFALQWEDPFTAEIYAKRERDRAKAKQGGKSQ
;
A
#
# COMPACT_ATOMS: atom_id res chain seq x y z
N MET A 1 -2.57 -32.99 86.05
CA MET A 1 -3.03 -32.75 87.44
C MET A 1 -4.04 -31.62 87.41
N ILE A 2 -5.24 -31.91 87.91
CA ILE A 2 -6.37 -30.99 88.09
C ILE A 2 -6.04 -30.03 89.24
N PHE A 3 -6.42 -28.75 89.14
CA PHE A 3 -7.15 -27.98 90.18
C PHE A 3 -7.46 -26.55 89.68
N SER A 4 -8.76 -26.23 89.65
CA SER A 4 -9.37 -24.88 89.75
C SER A 4 -9.83 -24.68 91.22
N PRO A 5 -10.28 -23.51 91.76
CA PRO A 5 -11.13 -22.46 91.13
C PRO A 5 -11.01 -20.95 91.59
N LEU A 6 -11.50 -20.06 90.70
CA LEU A 6 -12.32 -18.79 90.79
C LEU A 6 -12.38 -17.88 92.07
N PRO A 7 -12.95 -16.63 92.05
CA PRO A 7 -13.52 -15.78 90.97
C PRO A 7 -13.14 -14.26 91.02
N ASN A 8 -13.52 -13.43 90.01
CA ASN A 8 -14.36 -12.24 90.24
C ASN A 8 -14.93 -11.59 88.96
N ASN A 9 -16.04 -10.87 89.13
CA ASN A 9 -17.10 -10.55 88.16
C ASN A 9 -17.11 -9.05 87.75
N ASN A 10 -17.78 -8.75 86.61
CA ASN A 10 -18.41 -7.47 86.18
C ASN A 10 -17.50 -6.26 85.82
N THR A 11 -17.77 -5.37 84.85
CA THR A 11 -18.84 -5.12 83.84
C THR A 11 -18.35 -4.06 82.85
N ASN A 12 -18.90 -4.05 81.63
CA ASN A 12 -18.69 -3.11 80.51
C ASN A 12 -18.91 -1.60 80.83
N ASN A 13 -18.15 -0.67 80.21
CA ASN A 13 -18.73 0.39 79.37
C ASN A 13 -17.72 1.23 78.53
N THR A 14 -18.05 1.32 77.23
CA THR A 14 -17.81 2.30 76.14
C THR A 14 -16.81 3.50 76.18
N SER A 15 -16.24 3.73 74.97
CA SER A 15 -15.75 4.97 74.32
C SER A 15 -14.22 5.25 74.26
N PRO A 16 -13.64 5.41 73.05
CA PRO A 16 -12.28 5.92 72.87
C PRO A 16 -12.22 7.46 72.78
N GLN A 17 -11.24 8.00 73.49
CA GLN A 17 -10.95 9.42 73.65
C GLN A 17 -10.40 10.09 72.38
N THR A 18 -10.88 11.31 72.17
CA THR A 18 -10.46 12.33 71.23
C THR A 18 -9.04 12.84 71.53
N SER A 19 -8.15 12.83 70.54
CA SER A 19 -6.85 13.52 70.61
C SER A 19 -6.92 14.89 69.93
N LEU A 20 -6.53 15.89 70.71
CA LEU A 20 -6.52 17.32 70.46
C LEU A 20 -5.32 17.73 69.58
N LEU A 21 -5.47 17.93 68.26
CA LEU A 21 -4.51 18.70 67.44
C LEU A 21 -5.16 19.23 66.13
N SER A 22 -6.21 20.03 66.22
CA SER A 22 -6.76 20.71 65.03
C SER A 22 -7.58 21.96 65.35
N PRO A 23 -6.90 23.09 65.67
CA PRO A 23 -7.46 24.36 65.18
C PRO A 23 -6.44 25.41 64.70
N LEU A 24 -5.17 25.05 64.40
CA LEU A 24 -4.13 26.03 64.02
C LEU A 24 -3.78 26.12 62.52
N LEU A 25 -4.54 25.48 61.64
CA LEU A 25 -4.33 25.54 60.17
C LEU A 25 -5.48 26.18 59.38
N SER A 26 -6.51 26.72 60.04
CA SER A 26 -7.65 27.38 59.37
C SER A 26 -7.46 28.88 59.12
N PHE A 27 -6.33 29.48 59.51
CA PHE A 27 -6.14 30.93 59.48
C PHE A 27 -5.39 31.49 58.23
N PHE A 28 -4.97 30.64 57.28
CA PHE A 28 -4.29 31.07 56.05
C PHE A 28 -4.93 30.53 54.76
N ARG A 29 -6.27 30.51 54.68
CA ARG A 29 -6.96 30.25 53.40
C ARG A 29 -7.33 31.59 52.76
N SER A 30 -6.52 32.03 51.79
CA SER A 30 -6.83 33.18 50.94
C SER A 30 -8.15 32.95 50.17
N PRO A 31 -8.96 33.99 49.87
CA PRO A 31 -10.24 33.81 49.18
C PRO A 31 -10.13 33.62 47.65
N VAL A 32 -8.93 33.42 47.09
CA VAL A 32 -8.69 33.51 45.62
C VAL A 32 -8.64 32.13 44.93
N SER A 33 -9.18 31.07 45.53
CA SER A 33 -9.23 29.73 44.89
C SER A 33 -10.50 29.47 44.08
N HIS A 34 -11.44 30.42 44.00
CA HIS A 34 -12.72 30.25 43.28
C HIS A 34 -12.75 30.81 41.86
N LEU A 35 -11.65 31.39 41.36
CA LEU A 35 -11.61 32.06 40.04
C LEU A 35 -10.88 31.28 38.94
N TYR A 36 -10.38 30.08 39.23
CA TYR A 36 -9.79 29.19 38.23
C TYR A 36 -10.44 27.82 38.36
N PRO A 37 -11.19 27.34 37.35
CA PRO A 37 -11.61 25.95 37.34
C PRO A 37 -10.35 25.08 37.32
N GLU A 38 -10.26 24.14 38.26
CA GLU A 38 -9.26 23.07 38.24
C GLU A 38 -9.26 22.44 36.84
N PRO A 39 -8.11 22.25 36.18
CA PRO A 39 -8.07 21.51 34.93
C PRO A 39 -8.66 20.13 35.21
N GLY A 40 -9.83 19.86 34.62
CA GLY A 40 -10.46 18.56 34.69
C GLY A 40 -9.49 17.46 34.23
N PRO A 41 -9.69 16.20 34.65
CA PRO A 41 -8.82 15.12 34.24
C PRO A 41 -8.65 15.12 32.72
N ILE A 42 -7.41 15.32 32.26
CA ILE A 42 -7.04 15.16 30.85
C ILE A 42 -7.17 13.67 30.54
N PHE A 43 -8.33 13.27 30.05
CA PHE A 43 -8.51 11.95 29.46
C PHE A 43 -7.68 11.90 28.18
N TYR A 44 -6.46 11.36 28.27
CA TYR A 44 -5.72 10.93 27.08
C TYR A 44 -6.48 9.75 26.49
N THR A 45 -7.40 10.02 25.56
CA THR A 45 -8.06 8.98 24.78
C THR A 45 -6.96 8.25 24.01
N MET A 46 -6.69 6.99 24.37
CA MET A 46 -5.77 6.15 23.62
C MET A 46 -6.37 5.94 22.23
N SER A 47 -5.78 6.58 21.22
CA SER A 47 -6.20 6.40 19.83
C SER A 47 -6.08 4.94 19.43
N THR A 48 -7.13 4.41 18.83
CA THR A 48 -7.20 3.04 18.33
C THR A 48 -6.94 3.01 16.82
N LEU A 49 -6.51 1.88 16.28
CA LEU A 49 -6.26 1.75 14.83
C LEU A 49 -7.52 2.07 14.00
N SER A 50 -8.70 1.77 14.53
CA SER A 50 -10.00 2.07 13.92
C SER A 50 -10.26 3.57 13.70
N ASP A 51 -9.60 4.44 14.46
CA ASP A 51 -9.74 5.90 14.29
C ASP A 51 -9.09 6.39 13.00
N PHE A 52 -8.22 5.57 12.39
CA PHE A 52 -7.45 5.92 11.20
C PHE A 52 -7.69 4.96 10.02
N LEU A 53 -8.25 3.78 10.28
CA LEU A 53 -8.42 2.72 9.29
C LEU A 53 -9.69 1.92 9.56
N ASP A 54 -10.62 1.92 8.60
CA ASP A 54 -11.83 1.12 8.66
C ASP A 54 -11.71 -0.11 7.75
N LEU A 55 -11.33 -1.25 8.36
CA LEU A 55 -11.20 -2.54 7.67
C LEU A 55 -12.55 -3.23 7.38
N SER A 56 -13.66 -2.71 7.91
CA SER A 56 -14.98 -3.32 7.70
C SER A 56 -15.53 -3.05 6.31
N GLN A 57 -15.09 -1.96 5.67
CA GLN A 57 -15.61 -1.50 4.39
C GLN A 57 -15.30 -2.47 3.25
N SER A 58 -16.36 -2.90 2.56
CA SER A 58 -16.24 -3.73 1.37
C SER A 58 -15.46 -3.02 0.25
N SER A 59 -15.56 -1.69 0.13
CA SER A 59 -14.81 -0.91 -0.86
C SER A 59 -13.30 -1.07 -0.70
N LEU A 60 -12.78 -1.06 0.54
CA LEU A 60 -11.36 -1.27 0.83
C LEU A 60 -10.90 -2.67 0.41
N LYS A 61 -11.72 -3.70 0.66
CA LYS A 61 -11.43 -5.08 0.24
C LYS A 61 -11.41 -5.20 -1.28
N TRP A 62 -12.37 -4.58 -1.97
CA TRP A 62 -12.39 -4.56 -3.42
C TRP A 62 -11.21 -3.80 -4.03
N ALA A 63 -10.75 -2.72 -3.39
CA ALA A 63 -9.55 -2.01 -3.81
C ALA A 63 -8.30 -2.88 -3.69
N ALA A 64 -8.08 -3.52 -2.54
CA ALA A 64 -6.96 -4.45 -2.35
C ALA A 64 -7.01 -5.62 -3.37
N LEU A 65 -8.18 -6.26 -3.51
CA LEU A 65 -8.37 -7.33 -4.49
C LEU A 65 -8.07 -6.88 -5.93
N SER A 66 -8.53 -5.69 -6.33
CA SER A 66 -8.28 -5.17 -7.67
C SER A 66 -6.81 -4.79 -7.87
N VAL A 67 -6.15 -4.26 -6.83
CA VAL A 67 -4.72 -3.95 -6.83
C VAL A 67 -3.90 -5.23 -7.01
N ALA A 68 -4.24 -6.31 -6.32
CA ALA A 68 -3.60 -7.62 -6.45
C ALA A 68 -3.90 -8.32 -7.77
N PHE A 69 -5.16 -8.29 -8.21
CA PHE A 69 -5.61 -8.98 -9.40
C PHE A 69 -4.86 -8.54 -10.65
N ASN A 70 -4.67 -7.23 -10.80
CA ASN A 70 -4.04 -6.61 -11.97
C ASN A 70 -2.69 -7.27 -12.32
N PRO A 71 -1.63 -7.21 -11.47
CA PRO A 71 -0.34 -7.83 -11.74
C PRO A 71 -0.36 -9.33 -11.92
N ILE A 72 -1.24 -10.01 -11.21
CA ILE A 72 -1.41 -11.45 -11.34
C ILE A 72 -1.98 -11.80 -12.72
N PHE A 73 -3.02 -11.07 -13.14
CA PHE A 73 -3.72 -11.30 -14.41
C PHE A 73 -2.77 -11.15 -15.60
N TRP A 74 -2.08 -10.03 -15.74
CA TRP A 74 -1.25 -9.83 -16.93
C TRP A 74 -0.05 -10.77 -16.97
N ASN A 75 0.55 -11.09 -15.83
CA ASN A 75 1.62 -12.09 -15.76
C ASN A 75 1.13 -13.47 -16.20
N ILE A 76 -0.03 -13.93 -15.70
CA ILE A 76 -0.57 -15.25 -16.09
C ILE A 76 -0.91 -15.27 -17.58
N VAL A 77 -1.63 -14.27 -18.07
CA VAL A 77 -2.10 -14.23 -19.46
C VAL A 77 -0.92 -14.13 -20.44
N ALA A 78 0.06 -13.27 -20.15
CA ALA A 78 1.24 -13.13 -21.00
C ALA A 78 2.07 -14.43 -21.03
N ARG A 79 2.26 -15.10 -19.89
CA ARG A 79 2.96 -16.40 -19.85
C ARG A 79 2.21 -17.49 -20.60
N ALA A 80 0.89 -17.51 -20.49
CA ALA A 80 0.06 -18.43 -21.26
C ALA A 80 0.18 -18.14 -22.76
N GLU A 81 0.18 -16.87 -23.16
CA GLU A 81 0.41 -16.47 -24.54
C GLU A 81 1.78 -16.92 -25.05
N TYR A 82 2.86 -16.66 -24.33
CA TYR A 82 4.20 -17.07 -24.76
C TYR A 82 4.35 -18.60 -24.93
N ARG A 83 3.66 -19.40 -24.11
CA ARG A 83 3.76 -20.87 -24.17
C ARG A 83 2.81 -21.51 -25.17
N LYS A 84 1.61 -20.93 -25.34
CA LYS A 84 0.49 -21.58 -26.06
C LYS A 84 -0.07 -20.76 -27.20
N HIS A 85 0.33 -19.50 -27.34
CA HIS A 85 -0.14 -18.57 -28.37
C HIS A 85 -1.67 -18.48 -28.44
N TYR A 86 -2.34 -18.49 -27.28
CA TYR A 86 -3.80 -18.59 -27.21
C TYR A 86 -4.49 -17.37 -27.84
N LEU A 87 -4.05 -16.16 -27.49
CA LEU A 87 -4.59 -14.92 -28.03
C LEU A 87 -4.20 -14.77 -29.50
N THR A 88 -2.94 -15.08 -29.85
CA THR A 88 -2.52 -15.07 -31.27
C THR A 88 -3.37 -16.01 -32.13
N ARG A 89 -3.75 -17.19 -31.63
CA ARG A 89 -4.62 -18.13 -32.35
C ARG A 89 -6.07 -17.63 -32.49
N ILE A 90 -6.61 -17.01 -31.45
CA ILE A 90 -7.98 -16.46 -31.49
C ILE A 90 -8.07 -15.30 -32.49
N PHE A 91 -7.11 -14.39 -32.44
CA PHE A 91 -7.12 -13.17 -33.25
C PHE A 91 -6.40 -13.32 -34.60
N GLY A 92 -5.80 -14.49 -34.87
CA GLY A 92 -5.08 -14.80 -36.11
C GLY A 92 -3.76 -14.05 -36.32
N ASN A 93 -3.42 -13.08 -35.45
CA ASN A 93 -2.24 -12.24 -35.58
C ASN A 93 -1.71 -11.84 -34.18
N PRO A 94 -0.39 -11.92 -33.92
CA PRO A 94 0.18 -11.57 -32.63
C PRO A 94 -0.03 -10.10 -32.23
N TYR A 95 -0.03 -9.16 -33.19
CA TYR A 95 -0.30 -7.75 -32.91
C TYR A 95 -1.74 -7.54 -32.44
N TYR A 96 -2.72 -8.17 -33.09
CA TYR A 96 -4.12 -8.03 -32.69
C TYR A 96 -4.38 -8.64 -31.31
N GLY A 97 -3.77 -9.79 -31.02
CA GLY A 97 -3.79 -10.37 -29.67
C GLY A 97 -3.14 -9.46 -28.63
N CYS A 98 -2.00 -8.83 -28.95
CA CYS A 98 -1.32 -7.90 -28.06
C CYS A 98 -2.13 -6.63 -27.82
N TYR A 99 -2.72 -6.02 -28.86
CA TYR A 99 -3.60 -4.86 -28.70
C TYR A 99 -4.87 -5.18 -27.90
N PHE A 100 -5.44 -6.37 -28.08
CA PHE A 100 -6.55 -6.82 -27.23
C PHE A 100 -6.13 -6.91 -25.76
N LEU A 101 -4.96 -7.53 -25.47
CA LEU A 101 -4.42 -7.59 -24.12
C LEU A 101 -4.12 -6.19 -23.56
N ALA A 102 -3.60 -5.28 -24.37
CA ALA A 102 -3.34 -3.90 -23.99
C ALA A 102 -4.62 -3.17 -23.56
N ILE A 103 -5.69 -3.28 -24.34
CA ILE A 103 -7.01 -2.71 -23.99
C ILE A 103 -7.52 -3.31 -22.68
N ALA A 104 -7.40 -4.63 -22.50
CA ALA A 104 -7.82 -5.30 -21.27
C ALA A 104 -7.04 -4.79 -20.04
N ILE A 105 -5.70 -4.78 -20.11
CA ILE A 105 -4.85 -4.32 -18.99
C ILE A 105 -5.10 -2.84 -18.68
N PHE A 106 -5.18 -1.99 -19.71
CA PHE A 106 -5.44 -0.56 -19.52
C PHE A 106 -6.81 -0.32 -18.87
N THR A 107 -7.85 -1.02 -19.34
CA THR A 107 -9.20 -0.92 -18.76
C THR A 107 -9.23 -1.41 -17.31
N LEU A 108 -8.58 -2.54 -17.02
CA LEU A 108 -8.42 -3.03 -15.64
C LEU A 108 -7.65 -2.04 -14.76
N GLY A 109 -6.69 -1.30 -15.33
CA GLY A 109 -5.99 -0.19 -14.68
C GLY A 109 -6.96 0.93 -14.27
N ILE A 110 -7.79 1.39 -15.21
CA ILE A 110 -8.82 2.42 -14.94
C ILE A 110 -9.79 1.97 -13.85
N VAL A 111 -10.29 0.74 -13.93
CA VAL A 111 -11.23 0.19 -12.94
C VAL A 111 -10.56 0.12 -11.56
N ARG A 112 -9.32 -0.40 -11.48
CA ARG A 112 -8.55 -0.44 -10.22
C ARG A 112 -8.41 0.95 -9.61
N ASP A 113 -8.03 1.93 -10.41
CA ASP A 113 -7.81 3.29 -9.93
C ASP A 113 -9.13 3.94 -9.46
N HIS A 114 -10.24 3.65 -10.14
CA HIS A 114 -11.56 4.11 -9.71
C HIS A 114 -12.00 3.46 -8.39
N VAL A 115 -11.88 2.14 -8.26
CA VAL A 115 -12.22 1.41 -7.03
C VAL A 115 -11.32 1.85 -5.87
N TYR A 116 -10.04 2.11 -6.13
CA TYR A 116 -9.12 2.70 -5.16
C TYR A 116 -9.61 4.06 -4.66
N GLN A 117 -10.01 4.96 -5.56
CA GLN A 117 -10.50 6.29 -5.18
C GLN A 117 -11.77 6.22 -4.33
N LEU A 118 -12.73 5.36 -4.71
CA LEU A 118 -13.95 5.11 -3.94
C LEU A 118 -13.66 4.54 -2.55
N ALA A 119 -12.69 3.62 -2.45
CA ALA A 119 -12.28 3.09 -1.16
C ALA A 119 -11.73 4.18 -0.25
N LEU A 120 -10.89 5.08 -0.77
CA LEU A 120 -10.32 6.17 0.02
C LEU A 120 -11.33 7.23 0.48
N GLU A 121 -12.40 7.44 -0.28
CA GLU A 121 -13.47 8.37 0.10
C GLU A 121 -14.19 7.92 1.37
N GLY A 122 -14.38 6.61 1.55
CA GLY A 122 -15.00 6.04 2.74
C GLY A 122 -14.09 5.99 3.98
N GLN A 123 -12.78 6.14 3.83
CA GLN A 123 -11.82 5.94 4.93
C GLN A 123 -11.68 7.17 5.84
N PRO A 124 -11.35 7.01 7.13
CA PRO A 124 -11.10 8.13 8.05
C PRO A 124 -10.02 9.08 7.52
N TYR A 125 -10.24 10.39 7.71
CA TYR A 125 -9.22 11.40 7.44
C TYR A 125 -8.25 11.50 8.62
N TYR A 126 -6.95 11.58 8.33
CA TYR A 126 -5.92 11.75 9.34
C TYR A 126 -4.96 12.90 8.99
N ALA A 127 -5.04 13.99 9.74
CA ALA A 127 -4.34 15.24 9.44
C ALA A 127 -2.81 15.10 9.27
N PRO A 128 -2.09 14.30 10.08
CA PRO A 128 -0.63 14.11 9.90
C PRO A 128 -0.24 13.46 8.56
N VAL A 129 -1.14 12.69 7.95
CA VAL A 129 -0.93 12.09 6.62
C VAL A 129 -1.29 13.06 5.49
N HIS A 130 -2.12 14.07 5.77
CA HIS A 130 -2.56 15.02 4.76
C HIS A 130 -1.43 16.00 4.38
N GLN A 131 -0.69 15.64 3.35
CA GLN A 131 0.44 16.41 2.82
C GLN A 131 0.21 16.69 1.33
N PRO A 132 -0.74 17.58 0.97
CA PRO A 132 -1.20 17.72 -0.41
C PRO A 132 -0.13 18.22 -1.37
N ILE A 133 0.81 19.06 -0.93
CA ILE A 133 1.94 19.51 -1.75
C ILE A 133 2.84 18.33 -2.11
N LEU A 134 3.29 17.57 -1.12
CA LEU A 134 4.11 16.39 -1.33
C LEU A 134 3.36 15.35 -2.19
N GLY A 135 2.08 15.12 -1.88
CA GLY A 135 1.23 14.22 -2.64
C GLY A 135 1.13 14.61 -4.12
N GLY A 136 0.93 15.90 -4.41
CA GLY A 136 0.90 16.43 -5.77
C GLY A 136 2.24 16.28 -6.50
N VAL A 137 3.37 16.55 -5.82
CA VAL A 137 4.71 16.37 -6.40
C VAL A 137 4.98 14.90 -6.72
N LEU A 138 4.67 13.98 -5.81
CA LEU A 138 4.85 12.54 -6.04
C LEU A 138 3.99 12.04 -7.19
N PHE A 139 2.74 12.50 -7.29
CA PHE A 139 1.85 12.16 -8.40
C PHE A 139 2.36 12.72 -9.74
N ALA A 140 2.88 13.95 -9.75
CA ALA A 140 3.46 14.53 -10.96
C ALA A 140 4.69 13.75 -11.43
N VAL A 141 5.64 13.47 -10.51
CA VAL A 141 6.83 12.68 -10.81
C VAL A 141 6.45 11.26 -11.27
N GLY A 142 5.52 10.61 -10.56
CA GLY A 142 5.06 9.27 -10.90
C GLY A 142 4.40 9.22 -12.28
N SER A 143 3.55 10.19 -12.59
CA SER A 143 2.91 10.32 -13.91
C SER A 143 3.93 10.58 -15.01
N VAL A 144 4.94 11.42 -14.77
CA VAL A 144 6.03 11.63 -15.74
C VAL A 144 6.75 10.32 -16.02
N LEU A 145 7.11 9.55 -14.98
CA LEU A 145 7.76 8.24 -15.16
C LEU A 145 6.87 7.27 -15.94
N VAL A 146 5.58 7.14 -15.60
CA VAL A 146 4.66 6.24 -16.30
C VAL A 146 4.49 6.64 -17.77
N LEU A 147 4.13 7.90 -18.03
CA LEU A 147 3.80 8.36 -19.39
C LEU A 147 5.03 8.35 -20.31
N SER A 148 6.19 8.76 -19.80
CA SER A 148 7.43 8.70 -20.59
C SER A 148 7.90 7.26 -20.85
N SER A 149 7.66 6.32 -19.91
CA SER A 149 7.90 4.88 -20.14
C SER A 149 7.04 4.36 -21.28
N MET A 150 5.73 4.66 -21.23
CA MET A 150 4.78 4.23 -22.26
C MET A 150 5.11 4.83 -23.62
N TYR A 151 5.54 6.10 -23.65
CA TYR A 151 5.99 6.76 -24.86
C TYR A 151 7.22 6.06 -25.46
N ALA A 152 8.23 5.75 -24.64
CA ALA A 152 9.47 5.15 -25.11
C ALA A 152 9.33 3.67 -25.53
N LEU A 153 8.46 2.90 -24.85
CA LEU A 153 8.19 1.51 -25.18
C LEU A 153 7.15 1.33 -26.31
N GLY A 154 6.29 2.33 -26.50
CA GLY A 154 5.08 2.20 -27.30
C GLY A 154 4.07 1.22 -26.68
N VAL A 155 2.95 1.00 -27.37
CA VAL A 155 1.86 0.16 -26.84
C VAL A 155 2.32 -1.29 -26.67
N THR A 156 2.93 -1.89 -27.67
CA THR A 156 3.36 -3.30 -27.60
C THR A 156 4.46 -3.52 -26.56
N GLY A 157 5.43 -2.61 -26.44
CA GLY A 157 6.46 -2.71 -25.42
C GLY A 157 5.91 -2.53 -24.00
N THR A 158 4.87 -1.70 -23.83
CA THR A 158 4.23 -1.48 -22.53
C THR A 158 3.37 -2.68 -22.10
N TYR A 159 2.65 -3.28 -23.05
CA TYR A 159 1.63 -4.29 -22.77
C TYR A 159 2.07 -5.69 -23.20
N LEU A 160 3.31 -6.07 -22.84
CA LEU A 160 3.82 -7.44 -22.87
C LEU A 160 3.89 -8.04 -24.29
N GLY A 161 4.17 -7.22 -25.31
CA GLY A 161 4.30 -7.65 -26.70
C GLY A 161 5.44 -8.64 -26.95
N ASP A 162 6.47 -8.64 -26.10
CA ASP A 162 7.56 -9.63 -26.12
C ASP A 162 7.05 -11.06 -25.94
N TYR A 163 5.97 -11.27 -25.18
CA TYR A 163 5.30 -12.56 -25.02
C TYR A 163 4.57 -13.02 -26.28
N PHE A 164 4.21 -12.09 -27.17
CA PHE A 164 3.67 -12.36 -28.50
C PHE A 164 4.77 -12.51 -29.56
N GLY A 165 6.04 -12.39 -29.19
CA GLY A 165 7.18 -12.37 -30.10
C GLY A 165 7.40 -11.02 -30.80
N ILE A 166 6.73 -9.95 -30.35
CA ILE A 166 6.91 -8.58 -30.84
C ILE A 166 8.04 -7.94 -30.04
N LEU A 167 9.27 -8.15 -30.49
CA LEU A 167 10.47 -7.75 -29.76
C LEU A 167 11.04 -6.43 -30.29
N MET A 168 11.42 -5.53 -29.38
CA MET A 168 12.13 -4.30 -29.75
C MET A 168 13.52 -4.63 -30.27
N ASP A 169 14.06 -3.84 -31.20
CA ASP A 169 15.39 -4.13 -31.75
C ASP A 169 16.48 -4.05 -30.68
N ALA A 170 16.41 -3.05 -29.81
CA ALA A 170 17.30 -2.86 -28.68
C ALA A 170 16.52 -2.45 -27.41
N PRO A 171 17.06 -2.72 -26.22
CA PRO A 171 16.52 -2.20 -24.96
C PRO A 171 16.49 -0.67 -24.95
N VAL A 172 15.45 -0.09 -24.34
CA VAL A 172 15.39 1.35 -24.11
C VAL A 172 16.31 1.72 -22.95
N THR A 173 17.31 2.56 -23.22
CA THR A 173 18.30 3.00 -22.22
C THR A 173 18.21 4.49 -21.89
N GLY A 174 17.42 5.26 -22.65
CA GLY A 174 17.18 6.67 -22.41
C GLY A 174 16.16 6.92 -21.29
N PHE A 175 15.77 8.19 -21.11
CA PHE A 175 14.73 8.54 -20.13
C PHE A 175 13.40 7.85 -20.45
N PRO A 176 12.67 7.30 -19.45
CA PRO A 176 12.99 7.27 -18.01
C PRO A 176 13.82 6.07 -17.52
N PHE A 177 14.21 5.16 -18.41
CA PHE A 177 14.94 3.93 -18.09
C PHE A 177 16.40 4.16 -17.64
N ASN A 178 16.98 5.33 -17.90
CA ASN A 178 18.26 5.73 -17.32
C ASN A 178 18.18 6.14 -15.83
N VAL A 179 16.98 6.36 -15.29
CA VAL A 179 16.76 6.73 -13.88
C VAL A 179 16.51 5.49 -13.02
N THR A 180 15.73 4.54 -13.53
CA THR A 180 15.41 3.27 -12.86
C THR A 180 15.08 2.22 -13.92
N GLY A 181 15.31 0.93 -13.63
CA GLY A 181 15.06 -0.16 -14.58
C GLY A 181 13.58 -0.42 -14.87
N SER A 182 12.69 -0.01 -13.95
CA SER A 182 11.25 -0.30 -14.03
C SER A 182 10.40 0.97 -13.77
N PRO A 183 10.59 2.03 -14.59
CA PRO A 183 10.07 3.36 -14.29
C PRO A 183 8.55 3.43 -14.19
N MET A 184 7.82 2.63 -14.97
CA MET A 184 6.36 2.54 -14.87
C MET A 184 5.89 1.98 -13.51
N TYR A 185 6.56 0.97 -12.98
CA TYR A 185 6.22 0.35 -11.70
C TYR A 185 6.48 1.30 -10.52
N TRP A 186 7.64 1.98 -10.55
CA TRP A 186 7.95 3.03 -9.58
C TRP A 186 6.99 4.21 -9.70
N GLY A 187 6.74 4.70 -10.91
CA GLY A 187 5.88 5.84 -11.14
C GLY A 187 4.43 5.59 -10.72
N SER A 188 3.89 4.39 -11.00
CA SER A 188 2.58 3.98 -10.52
C SER A 188 2.53 3.93 -8.99
N THR A 189 3.55 3.37 -8.32
CA THR A 189 3.63 3.38 -6.85
C THR A 189 3.62 4.81 -6.28
N LEU A 190 4.37 5.73 -6.90
CA LEU A 190 4.38 7.14 -6.51
C LEU A 190 3.02 7.82 -6.72
N ASN A 191 2.28 7.45 -7.77
CA ASN A 191 0.93 7.97 -7.99
C ASN A 191 -0.05 7.52 -6.89
N PHE A 192 -0.01 6.24 -6.49
CA PHE A 192 -0.81 5.74 -5.37
C PHE A 192 -0.46 6.47 -4.07
N LEU A 193 0.84 6.60 -3.77
CA LEU A 193 1.29 7.34 -2.59
C LEU A 193 0.84 8.81 -2.63
N GLY A 194 0.98 9.43 -3.80
CA GLY A 194 0.62 10.81 -4.03
C GLY A 194 -0.84 11.08 -3.71
N VAL A 195 -1.74 10.21 -4.20
CA VAL A 195 -3.18 10.30 -3.90
C VAL A 195 -3.46 10.05 -2.41
N ALA A 196 -2.80 9.07 -1.78
CA ALA A 196 -2.98 8.79 -0.35
C ALA A 196 -2.64 10.00 0.54
N LEU A 197 -1.51 10.66 0.26
CA LEU A 197 -1.08 11.87 0.97
C LEU A 197 -1.98 13.07 0.64
N TYR A 198 -2.37 13.21 -0.62
CA TYR A 198 -3.29 14.27 -1.03
C TYR A 198 -4.64 14.15 -0.35
N LYS A 199 -5.19 12.94 -0.21
CA LYS A 199 -6.47 12.70 0.47
C LYS A 199 -6.35 12.58 2.00
N GLY A 200 -5.13 12.47 2.55
CA GLY A 200 -4.91 12.32 3.99
C GLY A 200 -5.43 11.00 4.56
N LYS A 201 -5.25 9.89 3.83
CA LYS A 201 -5.85 8.58 4.16
C LYS A 201 -4.78 7.52 4.48
N VAL A 202 -4.81 6.96 5.69
CA VAL A 202 -3.88 5.88 6.11
C VAL A 202 -4.09 4.62 5.27
N ALA A 203 -5.34 4.26 4.97
CA ALA A 203 -5.66 3.15 4.07
C ALA A 203 -4.96 3.26 2.71
N GLY A 204 -4.81 4.48 2.17
CA GLY A 204 -4.12 4.72 0.91
C GLY A 204 -2.63 4.42 0.98
N ILE A 205 -1.98 4.66 2.13
CA ILE A 205 -0.58 4.29 2.36
C ILE A 205 -0.43 2.77 2.39
N LEU A 206 -1.36 2.07 3.06
CA LEU A 206 -1.33 0.60 3.11
C LEU A 206 -1.54 -0.03 1.74
N LEU A 207 -2.50 0.47 0.96
CA LEU A 207 -2.72 0.04 -0.43
C LEU A 207 -1.52 0.39 -1.32
N THR A 208 -0.83 1.51 -1.07
CA THR A 208 0.43 1.83 -1.77
C THR A 208 1.52 0.81 -1.45
N ALA A 209 1.65 0.40 -0.19
CA ALA A 209 2.59 -0.64 0.21
C ALA A 209 2.25 -1.98 -0.47
N GLU A 210 0.97 -2.32 -0.57
CA GLU A 210 0.51 -3.50 -1.32
C GLU A 210 0.91 -3.42 -2.80
N VAL A 211 0.64 -2.29 -3.47
CA VAL A 211 1.07 -2.03 -4.85
C VAL A 211 2.58 -2.25 -5.01
N PHE A 212 3.37 -1.65 -4.12
CA PHE A 212 4.83 -1.78 -4.15
C PHE A 212 5.28 -3.24 -4.02
N ILE A 213 4.73 -3.98 -3.05
CA ILE A 213 5.08 -5.39 -2.81
C ILE A 213 4.74 -6.25 -4.03
N LEU A 214 3.54 -6.09 -4.58
CA LEU A 214 3.10 -6.85 -5.76
C LEU A 214 3.96 -6.55 -6.99
N TYR A 215 4.31 -5.28 -7.19
CA TYR A 215 5.20 -4.88 -8.27
C TYR A 215 6.62 -5.41 -8.09
N TRP A 216 7.14 -5.38 -6.86
CA TRP A 216 8.43 -5.98 -6.57
C TRP A 216 8.45 -7.47 -6.90
N PHE A 217 7.42 -8.23 -6.48
CA PHE A 217 7.29 -9.64 -6.86
C PHE A 217 7.11 -9.86 -8.36
N ALA A 218 6.30 -9.04 -9.03
CA ALA A 218 6.10 -9.11 -10.48
C ALA A 218 7.44 -8.97 -11.21
N LEU A 219 8.26 -7.98 -10.84
CA LEU A 219 9.57 -7.74 -11.42
C LEU A 219 10.54 -8.92 -11.23
N GLN A 220 10.53 -9.58 -10.05
CA GLN A 220 11.37 -10.76 -9.83
C GLN A 220 11.06 -11.91 -10.80
N TRP A 221 9.81 -12.01 -11.30
CA TRP A 221 9.42 -13.01 -12.29
C TRP A 221 9.52 -12.51 -13.73
N GLU A 222 9.18 -11.25 -13.97
CA GLU A 222 9.11 -10.63 -15.29
C GLU A 222 10.51 -10.40 -15.87
N ASP A 223 11.39 -9.72 -15.13
CA ASP A 223 12.69 -9.27 -15.65
C ASP A 223 13.56 -10.44 -16.15
N PRO A 224 13.74 -11.54 -15.39
CA PRO A 224 14.59 -12.65 -15.85
C PRO A 224 14.01 -13.34 -17.09
N PHE A 225 12.69 -13.35 -17.22
CA PHE A 225 12.04 -14.01 -18.34
C PHE A 225 12.10 -13.19 -19.60
N THR A 226 11.80 -11.89 -19.52
CA THR A 226 11.96 -10.99 -20.65
C THR A 226 13.42 -11.00 -21.12
N ALA A 227 14.39 -10.96 -20.20
CA ALA A 227 15.81 -11.12 -20.55
C ALA A 227 16.09 -12.43 -21.32
N GLU A 228 15.51 -13.55 -20.91
CA GLU A 228 15.67 -14.84 -21.59
C GLU A 228 14.98 -14.89 -22.97
N ILE A 229 13.83 -14.21 -23.16
CA ILE A 229 13.18 -14.08 -24.48
C ILE A 229 14.14 -13.39 -25.46
N TYR A 230 14.74 -12.27 -25.04
CA TYR A 230 15.68 -11.53 -25.87
C TYR A 230 16.98 -12.33 -26.10
N ALA A 231 17.51 -13.00 -25.08
CA ALA A 231 18.69 -13.86 -25.21
C ALA A 231 18.43 -15.02 -26.20
N LYS A 232 17.24 -15.62 -26.16
CA LYS A 232 16.84 -16.65 -27.11
C LYS A 232 16.80 -16.12 -28.55
N ARG A 233 16.23 -14.93 -28.77
CA ARG A 233 16.21 -14.29 -30.10
C ARG A 233 17.63 -14.12 -30.66
N GLU A 234 18.57 -13.65 -29.85
CA GLU A 234 19.95 -13.46 -30.31
C GLU A 234 20.66 -14.78 -30.62
N ARG A 235 20.42 -15.85 -29.84
CA ARG A 235 20.92 -17.19 -30.14
C ARG A 235 20.38 -17.72 -31.47
N ASP A 236 19.09 -17.52 -31.74
CA ASP A 236 18.45 -17.97 -32.98
C ASP A 236 18.96 -17.17 -34.20
N ARG A 237 19.16 -15.84 -34.06
CA ARG A 237 19.81 -15.00 -35.07
C ARG A 237 21.24 -15.44 -35.38
N ALA A 238 22.03 -15.78 -34.35
CA ALA A 238 23.40 -16.26 -34.53
C ALA A 238 23.45 -17.60 -35.28
N LYS A 239 22.56 -18.55 -34.95
CA LYS A 239 22.44 -19.83 -35.66
C LYS A 239 22.06 -19.66 -37.13
N ALA A 240 21.09 -18.78 -37.43
CA ALA A 240 20.70 -18.50 -38.81
C ALA A 240 21.88 -17.95 -39.65
N LYS A 241 22.70 -17.06 -39.07
CA LYS A 241 23.91 -16.53 -39.72
C LYS A 241 25.00 -17.58 -39.94
N GLN A 242 25.10 -18.59 -39.07
CA GLN A 242 26.07 -19.69 -39.23
C GLN A 242 25.59 -20.71 -40.27
N GLY A 243 24.30 -21.04 -40.29
CA GLY A 243 23.72 -21.96 -41.28
C GLY A 243 23.72 -21.41 -42.71
N GLY A 244 23.53 -20.10 -42.88
CA GLY A 244 23.59 -19.44 -44.19
C GLY A 244 24.99 -19.17 -44.74
N LYS A 245 26.06 -19.42 -43.96
CA LYS A 245 27.46 -19.38 -44.44
C LYS A 245 27.99 -20.75 -44.90
N SER A 246 27.18 -21.79 -44.73
CA SER A 246 27.53 -23.18 -45.05
C SER A 246 26.82 -23.69 -46.32
N GLN A 247 26.19 -22.80 -47.08
CA GLN A 247 25.61 -23.03 -48.41
C GLN A 247 26.31 -22.12 -49.42
#